data_AF-A0A0M3QFF3-F1
#
_entry.id   AF-A0A0M3QFF3-F1
#
_cell.length_a   1.000
_cell.length_b   1.000
_cell.length_c   1.000
_cell.angle_alpha   90.00
_cell.angle_beta   90.00
_cell.angle_gamma   90.00
#
_symmetry.space_group_name_H-M   'P 1'
#
loop_
_entity.id
_entity.type
_entity.pdbx_description
1 polymer ?
#
loop_
_entity_poly.entity_id
_entity_poly.type
_entity_poly.pdbx_seq_one_letter_code
_entity_poly.pdbx_strand_id
1 'polypeptide(L)'
;MHSLMHRFRLESVALTHYLVKLLLTALLVVLASEVARRTPLFGALLASVPLISVLALTWLYVDTGDAERVASFSTEIFWMVLPSLAFFPLLSFLLRHRCSYYLSLAIALGAMFALYALAIWVRQRLGLRL
;
A
#
# COMPACT_ATOMS: atom_id res chain seq x y z
N MET A 1 -41.23 -6.49 12.21
CA MET A 1 -40.92 -5.15 11.64
C MET A 1 -39.68 -4.50 12.27
N HIS A 2 -39.50 -4.53 13.60
CA HIS A 2 -38.36 -3.90 14.30
C HIS A 2 -36.96 -4.48 13.94
N SER A 3 -36.86 -5.79 13.68
CA SER A 3 -35.61 -6.46 13.28
C SER A 3 -35.13 -6.09 11.85
N LEU A 4 -36.06 -5.82 10.93
CA LEU A 4 -35.75 -5.45 9.55
C LEU A 4 -35.19 -4.03 9.43
N MET A 5 -35.70 -3.09 10.23
CA MET A 5 -35.19 -1.71 10.24
C MET A 5 -33.76 -1.62 10.82
N HIS A 6 -33.41 -2.47 11.78
CA HIS A 6 -32.05 -2.53 12.32
C HIS A 6 -31.03 -3.06 11.30
N ARG A 7 -31.38 -4.12 10.55
CA ARG A 7 -30.54 -4.62 9.44
C ARG A 7 -30.35 -3.57 8.34
N PHE A 8 -31.42 -2.90 7.92
CA PHE A 8 -31.35 -1.89 6.87
C PHE A 8 -30.47 -0.69 7.26
N ARG A 9 -30.57 -0.26 8.53
CA ARG A 9 -29.72 0.82 9.06
C ARG A 9 -28.24 0.41 9.10
N LEU A 10 -27.92 -0.80 9.56
CA LEU A 10 -26.54 -1.30 9.57
C LEU A 10 -25.94 -1.39 8.16
N GLU A 11 -26.70 -1.90 7.19
CA GLU A 11 -26.24 -1.97 5.80
C GLU A 11 -26.04 -0.57 5.20
N SER A 12 -26.94 0.38 5.44
CA SER A 12 -26.80 1.76 4.95
C SER A 12 -25.56 2.49 5.50
N VAL A 13 -25.23 2.27 6.78
CA VAL A 13 -24.05 2.87 7.42
C VAL A 13 -22.77 2.22 6.88
N ALA A 14 -22.76 0.90 6.72
CA ALA A 14 -21.64 0.19 6.11
C ALA A 14 -21.39 0.67 4.66
N LEU A 15 -22.43 0.77 3.85
CA LEU A 15 -22.34 1.23 2.46
C LEU A 15 -21.77 2.65 2.35
N THR A 16 -22.22 3.56 3.21
CA THR A 16 -21.71 4.93 3.25
C THR A 16 -20.21 4.95 3.56
N HIS A 17 -19.78 4.11 4.50
CA HIS A 17 -18.39 4.00 4.91
C HIS A 17 -17.48 3.44 3.79
N TYR A 18 -17.97 2.42 3.06
CA TYR A 18 -17.26 1.89 1.89
C TYR A 18 -17.17 2.90 0.75
N LEU A 19 -18.26 3.62 0.46
CA LEU A 19 -18.28 4.67 -0.57
C LEU A 19 -17.24 5.75 -0.31
N VAL A 20 -17.13 6.22 0.94
CA VAL A 20 -16.11 7.21 1.33
C VAL A 20 -14.69 6.67 1.09
N LYS A 21 -14.41 5.43 1.52
CA LYS A 21 -13.09 4.80 1.29
C LYS A 21 -12.77 4.69 -0.20
N LEU A 22 -13.76 4.34 -1.02
CA LEU A 22 -13.61 4.19 -2.47
C LEU A 22 -13.31 5.53 -3.15
N LEU A 23 -14.10 6.57 -2.86
CA LEU A 23 -13.90 7.91 -3.40
C LEU A 23 -12.53 8.48 -3.02
N LEU A 24 -12.14 8.32 -1.77
CA LEU A 24 -10.85 8.82 -1.28
C LEU A 24 -9.68 8.11 -1.95
N THR A 25 -9.77 6.79 -2.12
CA THR A 25 -8.73 6.00 -2.82
C THR A 25 -8.65 6.38 -4.30
N ALA A 26 -9.78 6.52 -4.99
CA ALA A 26 -9.80 6.94 -6.39
C ALA A 26 -9.21 8.34 -6.57
N LEU A 27 -9.58 9.29 -5.70
CA LEU A 27 -9.06 10.64 -5.72
C LEU A 27 -7.53 10.66 -5.55
N LEU A 28 -6.98 9.89 -4.61
CA LEU A 28 -5.54 9.80 -4.39
C LEU A 28 -4.80 9.28 -5.64
N VAL A 29 -5.33 8.23 -6.28
CA VAL A 29 -4.74 7.65 -7.50
C VAL A 29 -4.76 8.67 -8.65
N VAL A 30 -5.88 9.37 -8.85
CA VAL A 30 -6.01 10.37 -9.92
C VAL A 30 -5.09 11.56 -9.69
N LEU A 31 -5.04 12.08 -8.46
CA LEU A 31 -4.16 13.20 -8.10
C LEU A 31 -2.68 12.84 -8.29
N ALA A 32 -2.26 11.67 -7.81
CA ALA A 32 -0.89 11.20 -7.99
C ALA A 32 -0.53 11.08 -9.48
N SER A 33 -1.43 10.52 -10.29
CA SER A 33 -1.24 10.36 -11.74
C SER A 33 -1.15 11.71 -12.47
N GLU A 34 -1.97 12.68 -12.08
CA GLU A 34 -2.01 13.99 -12.72
C GLU A 34 -0.80 14.85 -12.35
N VAL A 35 -0.38 14.84 -11.07
CA VAL A 35 0.82 15.59 -10.63
C VAL A 35 2.08 15.00 -11.26
N ALA A 36 2.16 13.67 -11.40
CA ALA A 36 3.28 13.02 -12.08
C ALA A 36 3.42 13.41 -13.56
N ARG A 37 2.30 13.69 -14.25
CA ARG A 37 2.31 14.18 -15.63
C ARG A 37 2.84 15.61 -15.75
N ARG A 38 2.53 16.49 -14.80
CA ARG A 38 2.90 17.92 -14.86
C ARG A 38 4.32 18.18 -14.38
N THR A 39 4.72 17.51 -13.30
CA THR A 39 5.99 17.77 -12.61
C THR A 39 6.59 16.45 -12.12
N PRO A 40 7.60 15.88 -12.80
CA PRO A 40 8.16 14.57 -12.45
C PRO A 40 8.67 14.48 -11.01
N LEU A 41 9.26 15.57 -10.48
CA LEU A 41 9.76 15.60 -9.10
C LEU A 41 8.63 15.49 -8.07
N PHE A 42 7.57 16.28 -8.19
CA PHE A 42 6.41 16.17 -7.29
C PHE A 42 5.64 14.87 -7.51
N GLY A 43 5.63 14.34 -8.73
CA GLY A 43 5.12 13.01 -9.02
C GLY A 43 5.86 11.92 -8.25
N ALA A 44 7.20 11.96 -8.25
CA ALA A 44 8.03 11.04 -7.49
C ALA A 44 7.83 11.21 -5.98
N LEU A 45 7.74 12.45 -5.48
CA LEU A 45 7.45 12.72 -4.08
C LEU A 45 6.09 12.13 -3.68
N LEU A 46 5.02 12.44 -4.41
CA LEU A 46 3.68 11.90 -4.14
C LEU A 46 3.63 10.37 -4.22
N ALA A 47 4.28 9.77 -5.22
CA ALA A 47 4.35 8.33 -5.37
C ALA A 47 5.17 7.65 -4.25
N SER A 48 6.15 8.37 -3.67
CA SER A 48 6.96 7.88 -2.55
C SER A 48 6.25 8.00 -1.19
N VAL A 49 5.27 8.90 -1.05
CA VAL A 49 4.50 9.03 0.19
C VAL A 49 3.62 7.79 0.37
N PRO A 50 3.71 7.07 1.49
CA PRO A 50 2.94 5.85 1.72
C PRO A 50 1.51 6.20 2.15
N LEU A 51 0.75 6.88 1.28
CA LEU A 51 -0.60 7.37 1.55
C LEU A 51 -1.56 6.25 2.01
N ILE A 52 -1.44 5.08 1.38
CA ILE A 52 -2.22 3.89 1.75
C ILE A 52 -1.89 3.47 3.19
N SER A 53 -0.60 3.45 3.56
CA SER A 53 -0.17 3.10 4.91
C SER A 53 -0.63 4.11 5.94
N VAL A 54 -0.57 5.41 5.63
CA VAL A 54 -1.07 6.48 6.53
C VAL A 54 -2.56 6.29 6.79
N LEU A 55 -3.35 6.03 5.74
CA LEU A 55 -4.78 5.75 5.90
C LEU A 55 -5.01 4.49 6.73
N ALA A 56 -4.32 3.39 6.44
CA ALA A 56 -4.47 2.14 7.17
C ALA A 56 -4.14 2.28 8.66
N LEU A 57 -3.05 2.99 9.00
CA LEU A 57 -2.65 3.26 10.38
C LEU A 57 -3.65 4.19 11.08
N THR A 58 -4.17 5.20 10.38
CA THR A 58 -5.18 6.12 10.92
C THR A 58 -6.46 5.36 11.25
N TRP A 59 -6.95 4.51 10.33
CA TRP A 59 -8.14 3.69 10.57
C TRP A 59 -7.91 2.68 11.70
N LEU A 60 -6.74 2.04 11.74
CA LEU A 60 -6.39 1.15 12.85
C LEU A 60 -6.46 1.86 14.20
N TYR A 61 -5.95 3.08 14.30
CA TYR A 61 -6.03 3.88 15.52
C TYR A 61 -7.47 4.29 15.85
N VAL A 62 -8.24 4.77 14.86
CA VAL A 62 -9.64 5.17 15.04
C VAL A 62 -10.49 3.99 15.52
N ASP A 63 -10.26 2.80 15.00
CA ASP A 63 -11.05 1.61 15.31
C ASP A 63 -10.66 0.97 16.66
N THR A 64 -9.38 1.09 17.08
CA THR A 64 -8.86 0.37 18.26
C THR A 64 -8.48 1.26 19.43
N GLY A 65 -8.13 2.53 19.20
CA GLY A 65 -7.53 3.43 20.19
C GLY A 65 -6.13 3.02 20.67
N ASP A 66 -5.52 2.00 20.09
CA ASP A 66 -4.30 1.36 20.58
C ASP A 66 -3.06 1.85 19.82
N ALA A 67 -2.26 2.69 20.48
CA ALA A 67 -1.03 3.24 19.90
C ALA A 67 0.09 2.18 19.73
N GLU A 68 0.14 1.15 20.58
CA GLU A 68 1.15 0.10 20.49
C GLU A 68 0.89 -0.79 19.28
N ARG A 69 -0.39 -1.06 19.00
CA ARG A 69 -0.81 -1.76 17.79
C ARG A 69 -0.49 -0.98 16.52
N VAL A 70 -0.61 0.34 16.56
CA VAL A 70 -0.19 1.22 15.45
C VAL A 70 1.32 1.20 15.28
N ALA A 71 2.10 1.26 16.37
CA ALA A 71 3.56 1.24 16.33
C ALA A 71 4.12 -0.08 15.77
N SER A 72 3.58 -1.21 16.23
CA SER A 72 3.95 -2.54 15.72
C SER A 72 3.60 -2.67 14.24
N PHE A 73 2.38 -2.29 13.83
CA PHE A 73 1.99 -2.36 12.43
C PHE A 73 2.80 -1.41 11.53
N SER A 74 3.16 -0.22 12.02
CA SER A 74 4.06 0.70 11.30
C SER A 74 5.44 0.08 11.09
N THR A 75 5.96 -0.65 12.08
CA THR A 75 7.25 -1.36 11.98
C THR A 75 7.17 -2.50 10.96
N GLU A 76 6.06 -3.23 10.93
CA GLU A 76 5.80 -4.27 9.92
C GLU A 76 5.77 -3.69 8.50
N ILE A 77 5.07 -2.57 8.31
CA ILE A 77 5.04 -1.86 7.02
C ILE A 77 6.44 -1.43 6.62
N PHE A 78 7.23 -0.85 7.53
CA PHE A 78 8.60 -0.42 7.26
C PHE A 78 9.47 -1.56 6.69
N TRP A 79 9.46 -2.72 7.36
CA TRP A 79 10.22 -3.89 6.87
C TRP A 79 9.75 -4.37 5.51
N MET A 80 8.45 -4.29 5.23
CA MET A 80 7.89 -4.70 3.94
C MET A 80 8.05 -3.65 2.84
N VAL A 81 8.36 -2.40 3.16
CA VAL A 81 8.72 -1.40 2.15
C VAL A 81 10.13 -1.65 1.60
N LEU A 82 11.06 -2.17 2.40
CA LEU A 82 12.44 -2.40 1.92
C LEU A 82 12.52 -3.33 0.69
N PRO A 83 11.84 -4.51 0.66
CA PRO A 83 11.76 -5.33 -0.55
C PRO A 83 11.13 -4.62 -1.75
N SER A 84 10.10 -3.78 -1.56
CA SER A 84 9.45 -3.08 -2.67
C SER A 84 10.33 -2.00 -3.28
N LEU A 85 11.23 -1.38 -2.51
CA LEU A 85 12.16 -0.39 -3.05
C LEU A 85 13.07 -0.96 -4.14
N ALA A 86 13.37 -2.27 -4.12
CA ALA A 86 14.20 -2.92 -5.15
C ALA A 86 13.57 -2.89 -6.55
N PHE A 87 12.24 -2.75 -6.64
CA PHE A 87 11.50 -2.66 -7.91
C PHE A 87 11.97 -1.47 -8.76
N PHE A 88 12.11 -0.28 -8.17
CA PHE A 88 12.40 0.95 -8.91
C PHE A 88 13.76 0.95 -9.62
N PRO A 89 14.91 0.67 -8.95
CA PRO A 89 16.19 0.63 -9.62
C PRO A 89 16.28 -0.50 -10.64
N LEU A 90 15.69 -1.67 -10.35
CA LEU A 90 15.70 -2.80 -11.27
C LEU A 90 14.89 -2.50 -12.54
N LEU A 91 13.69 -1.95 -12.41
CA LEU A 91 12.89 -1.52 -13.56
C LEU A 91 13.62 -0.45 -14.38
N SER A 92 14.18 0.58 -13.71
CA SER A 92 14.96 1.63 -14.37
C SER A 92 16.17 1.07 -15.12
N PHE A 93 16.90 0.12 -14.52
CA PHE A 93 18.03 -0.56 -15.14
C PHE A 93 17.60 -1.31 -16.41
N LEU A 94 16.58 -2.17 -16.33
CA LEU A 94 16.11 -2.96 -17.47
C LEU A 94 15.61 -2.07 -18.63
N LEU A 95 14.88 -1.00 -18.32
CA LEU A 95 14.40 -0.05 -19.33
C LEU A 95 15.55 0.72 -20.01
N ARG A 96 16.59 1.10 -19.25
CA ARG A 96 17.80 1.73 -19.82
C ARG A 96 18.59 0.78 -20.73
N HIS A 97 18.51 -0.52 -20.49
CA HIS A 97 19.14 -1.57 -21.30
C HIS A 97 18.30 -2.05 -22.50
N ARG A 98 17.31 -1.25 -22.93
CA ARG A 98 16.47 -1.53 -24.12
C ARG A 98 15.61 -2.81 -24.01
N CYS A 99 15.41 -3.35 -22.81
CA CYS A 99 14.42 -4.41 -22.60
C CYS A 99 13.00 -3.87 -22.86
N SER A 100 12.07 -4.73 -23.31
CA SER A 100 10.69 -4.30 -23.53
C SER A 100 10.05 -3.89 -22.20
N TYR A 101 9.12 -2.93 -22.23
CA TYR A 101 8.47 -2.42 -21.02
C TYR A 101 7.79 -3.54 -20.23
N TYR A 102 6.96 -4.34 -20.89
CA TYR A 102 6.20 -5.41 -20.24
C TYR A 102 7.10 -6.51 -19.66
N LEU A 103 8.19 -6.87 -20.37
CA LEU A 103 9.15 -7.83 -19.87
C LEU A 103 9.92 -7.28 -18.66
N SER A 104 10.35 -6.02 -18.74
CA SER A 104 11.04 -5.33 -17.64
C SER A 104 10.17 -5.24 -16.39
N LEU A 105 8.88 -4.92 -16.59
CA LEU A 105 7.89 -4.88 -15.51
C LEU A 105 7.70 -6.26 -14.88
N ALA A 106 7.54 -7.32 -15.68
CA ALA A 106 7.37 -8.67 -15.19
C ALA A 106 8.58 -9.15 -14.38
N ILE A 107 9.81 -8.89 -14.87
CA ILE A 107 11.04 -9.24 -14.17
C ILE A 107 11.16 -8.46 -12.85
N ALA A 108 10.93 -7.14 -12.88
CA ALA A 108 11.03 -6.31 -11.68
C ALA A 108 10.01 -6.70 -10.60
N LEU A 109 8.76 -6.99 -11.00
CA LEU A 109 7.73 -7.51 -10.10
C LEU A 109 8.10 -8.89 -9.56
N GLY A 110 8.56 -9.80 -10.42
CA GLY A 110 8.99 -11.14 -10.01
C GLY A 110 10.12 -11.11 -8.99
N ALA A 111 11.13 -10.26 -9.21
CA ALA A 111 12.23 -10.05 -8.29
C ALA A 111 11.75 -9.46 -6.95
N MET A 112 10.85 -8.48 -6.98
CA MET A 112 10.25 -7.91 -5.77
C MET A 112 9.49 -8.98 -4.96
N PHE A 113 8.68 -9.81 -5.60
CA PHE A 113 7.99 -10.92 -4.91
C PHE A 113 8.96 -11.95 -4.33
N ALA A 114 10.04 -12.27 -5.05
CA ALA A 114 11.10 -13.15 -4.55
C ALA A 114 11.79 -12.56 -3.31
N LEU A 115 12.05 -11.25 -3.30
CA LEU A 115 12.60 -10.55 -2.13
C LEU A 115 11.62 -10.53 -0.96
N TYR A 116 10.32 -10.36 -1.20
CA TYR A 116 9.30 -10.51 -0.16
C TYR A 116 9.31 -11.91 0.46
N ALA A 117 9.31 -12.94 -0.37
CA ALA A 117 9.35 -14.32 0.09
C ALA A 117 10.63 -14.60 0.90
N LEU A 118 11.77 -14.09 0.43
CA LEU A 118 13.04 -14.18 1.14
C LEU A 118 12.99 -13.45 2.48
N ALA A 119 12.49 -12.22 2.52
CA ALA A 119 12.39 -11.42 3.75
C ALA A 119 11.52 -12.13 4.80
N ILE A 120 10.37 -12.68 4.40
CA ILE A 120 9.48 -13.45 5.27
C ILE A 120 10.20 -14.71 5.77
N TRP A 121 10.85 -15.45 4.87
CA TRP A 121 11.59 -16.66 5.21
C TRP A 121 12.73 -16.39 6.19
N VAL A 122 13.51 -15.32 5.98
CA VAL A 122 14.60 -14.90 6.88
C VAL A 122 14.04 -14.54 8.26
N ARG A 123 12.96 -13.76 8.33
CA ARG A 123 12.32 -13.41 9.61
C ARG A 123 11.83 -14.63 10.38
N GLN A 124 11.24 -15.61 9.69
CA GLN A 124 10.81 -16.87 10.31
C GLN A 124 12.00 -17.69 10.84
N ARG A 125 13.12 -17.72 10.12
CA ARG A 125 14.34 -18.45 10.49
C ARG A 125 15.09 -17.81 11.65
N LEU A 126 15.10 -16.49 11.73
CA LEU A 126 15.76 -15.73 12.81
C LEU A 126 14.94 -15.73 14.12
N GLY A 127 13.80 -16.41 14.17
CA GLY A 127 12.96 -16.48 15.38
C GLY A 127 12.31 -15.14 15.75
N LEU A 128 12.37 -14.14 14.86
CA LEU A 128 11.72 -12.84 15.03
C LEU A 128 10.22 -13.00 14.75
N ARG A 129 9.54 -13.70 15.66
CA ARG A 129 8.09 -13.64 15.84
C ARG A 129 7.80 -12.38 16.66
N LEU A 130 7.75 -11.23 16.00
CA LEU A 130 7.11 -10.04 16.56
C LEU A 130 5.68 -10.01 16.03
#